data_AF-A0A925CEF6-F1
#
_entry.id   AF-A0A925CEF6-F1
#
_cell.length_a   1.000
_cell.length_b   1.000
_cell.length_c   1.000
_cell.angle_alpha   90.00
_cell.angle_beta   90.00
_cell.angle_gamma   90.00
#
_symmetry.space_group_name_H-M   'P 1'
#
loop_
_entity.id
_entity.type
_entity.pdbx_description
1 polymer ?
#
loop_
_entity_poly.entity_id
_entity_poly.type
_entity_poly.pdbx_seq_one_letter_code
_entity_poly.pdbx_strand_id
1 'polypeptide(L)'
;MFEYLLALSLVWSVQINEKFETAFLAANIYHEARGEPKEGQICIAYVTLDRAYDNKYYFGGPSIRSVVFKKNIREDGRETAEFSWWEHPSIPTDHHAMQIAWQIAKGTRSGSIARACNSSVRFYKNSSAAGPGGTCWFDRNTIFVETRWNHDFYRPHRSAPEWWRGTSQKCYTPAATTSADVDRTVARLPRPRPERTAMN
;
A
#
# COMPACT_ATOMS: atom_id res chain seq x y z
N MET A 1 -3.59 34.80 -30.41
CA MET A 1 -4.90 34.22 -30.04
C MET A 1 -4.82 32.69 -29.87
N PHE A 2 -4.19 31.96 -30.80
CA PHE A 2 -3.99 30.49 -30.70
C PHE A 2 -3.15 30.04 -29.51
N GLU A 3 -2.07 30.76 -29.17
CA GLU A 3 -1.22 30.40 -28.02
C GLU A 3 -1.93 30.52 -26.66
N TYR A 4 -2.83 31.50 -26.51
CA TYR A 4 -3.63 31.67 -25.30
C TYR A 4 -4.66 30.54 -25.11
N LEU A 5 -5.24 30.04 -26.21
CA LEU A 5 -6.18 28.92 -26.16
C LEU A 5 -5.48 27.58 -25.83
N LEU A 6 -4.26 27.37 -26.35
CA LEU A 6 -3.42 26.22 -26.00
C LEU A 6 -2.91 26.28 -24.54
N ALA A 7 -2.51 27.46 -24.06
CA ALA A 7 -2.10 27.64 -22.67
C ALA A 7 -3.25 27.36 -21.70
N LEU A 8 -4.47 27.82 -22.02
CA LEU A 8 -5.67 27.51 -21.23
C LEU A 8 -5.93 26.00 -21.22
N SER A 9 -5.96 25.32 -22.37
CA SER A 9 -6.25 23.87 -22.41
C SER A 9 -5.24 23.02 -21.62
N LEU A 10 -3.96 23.41 -21.60
CA LEU A 10 -2.91 22.78 -20.80
C LEU A 10 -3.14 22.97 -19.29
N VAL A 11 -3.48 24.18 -18.84
CA VAL A 11 -3.76 24.46 -17.41
C VAL A 11 -4.96 23.66 -16.90
N TRP A 12 -6.04 23.60 -17.69
CA TRP A 12 -7.23 22.80 -17.35
C TRP A 12 -6.89 21.30 -17.24
N SER A 13 -6.11 20.77 -18.18
CA SER A 13 -5.70 19.36 -18.19
C SER A 13 -4.85 18.99 -16.97
N VAL A 14 -3.90 19.85 -16.59
CA VAL A 14 -3.08 19.67 -15.38
C VAL A 14 -3.95 19.69 -14.12
N GLN A 15 -4.86 20.66 -13.99
CA GLN A 15 -5.70 20.77 -12.80
C GLN A 15 -6.71 19.61 -12.65
N ILE A 16 -7.22 19.08 -13.76
CA ILE A 16 -8.08 17.90 -13.76
C ILE A 16 -7.29 16.66 -13.31
N ASN A 17 -6.08 16.47 -13.85
CA ASN A 17 -5.20 15.37 -13.44
C ASN A 17 -4.87 15.43 -11.95
N GLU A 18 -4.55 16.62 -11.43
CA GLU A 18 -4.29 16.85 -10.00
C GLU A 18 -5.48 16.46 -9.10
N LYS A 19 -6.71 16.78 -9.51
CA LYS A 19 -7.91 16.38 -8.77
C LYS A 19 -8.08 14.86 -8.74
N PHE A 20 -7.87 14.19 -9.88
CA PHE A 20 -7.98 12.74 -9.95
C PHE A 20 -6.89 12.02 -9.13
N GLU A 21 -5.64 12.46 -9.24
CA GLU A 21 -4.53 11.93 -8.45
C GLU A 21 -4.77 12.09 -6.93
N THR A 22 -5.32 13.23 -6.52
CA THR A 22 -5.76 13.43 -5.13
C THR A 22 -6.87 12.46 -4.73
N ALA A 23 -7.85 12.23 -5.61
CA ALA A 23 -8.95 11.31 -5.34
C ALA A 23 -8.49 9.86 -5.19
N PHE A 24 -7.56 9.40 -6.04
CA PHE A 24 -6.98 8.06 -5.91
C PHE A 24 -6.19 7.89 -4.63
N LEU A 25 -5.41 8.89 -4.24
CA LEU A 25 -4.69 8.88 -2.97
C LEU A 25 -5.65 8.81 -1.78
N ALA A 26 -6.70 9.65 -1.79
CA ALA A 26 -7.68 9.71 -0.74
C ALA A 26 -8.48 8.39 -0.60
N ALA A 27 -8.88 7.80 -1.73
CA ALA A 27 -9.53 6.50 -1.72
C ALA A 27 -8.62 5.42 -1.13
N ASN A 28 -7.33 5.41 -1.51
CA ASN A 28 -6.38 4.45 -0.96
C ASN A 28 -6.22 4.61 0.56
N ILE A 29 -6.02 5.84 1.05
CA ILE A 29 -5.93 6.14 2.49
C ILE A 29 -7.19 5.67 3.23
N TYR A 30 -8.38 5.96 2.69
CA TYR A 30 -9.64 5.57 3.31
C TYR A 30 -9.75 4.04 3.46
N HIS A 31 -9.48 3.29 2.40
CA HIS A 31 -9.66 1.83 2.44
C HIS A 31 -8.58 1.12 3.26
N GLU A 32 -7.34 1.63 3.24
CA GLU A 32 -6.20 0.99 3.90
C GLU A 32 -6.03 1.45 5.36
N ALA A 33 -6.53 2.64 5.73
CA ALA A 33 -6.21 3.24 7.02
C ALA A 33 -7.30 4.10 7.68
N ARG A 34 -8.58 4.06 7.25
CA ARG A 34 -9.64 4.89 7.91
C ARG A 34 -9.78 4.68 9.42
N GLY A 35 -9.46 3.49 9.93
CA GLY A 35 -9.50 3.16 11.36
C GLY A 35 -8.18 3.42 12.10
N GLU A 36 -7.14 3.87 11.41
CA GLU A 36 -5.83 4.14 12.00
C GLU A 36 -5.74 5.59 12.51
N PRO A 37 -4.83 5.87 13.47
CA PRO A 37 -4.46 7.24 13.82
C PRO A 37 -4.01 8.04 12.60
N LYS A 38 -4.11 9.38 12.70
CA LYS A 38 -3.78 10.31 11.61
C LYS A 38 -2.36 10.07 11.06
N GLU A 39 -1.40 9.77 11.92
CA GLU A 39 -0.01 9.46 11.56
C GLU A 39 0.09 8.21 10.68
N GLY A 40 -0.74 7.18 10.96
CA GLY A 40 -0.82 5.97 10.15
C GLY A 40 -1.35 6.27 8.75
N GLN A 41 -2.44 7.04 8.66
CA GLN A 41 -3.01 7.51 7.39
C GLN A 41 -2.01 8.33 6.56
N ILE A 42 -1.27 9.24 7.22
CA ILE A 42 -0.18 9.99 6.58
C ILE A 42 0.91 9.06 6.06
N CYS A 43 1.29 8.02 6.80
CA CYS A 43 2.29 7.07 6.33
C CYS A 43 1.83 6.33 5.06
N ILE A 44 0.59 5.83 5.04
CA ILE A 44 0.02 5.19 3.83
C ILE A 44 0.04 6.14 2.64
N ALA A 45 -0.29 7.41 2.85
CA ALA A 45 -0.23 8.44 1.82
C ALA A 45 1.18 8.56 1.24
N TYR A 46 2.20 8.69 2.10
CA TYR A 46 3.60 8.81 1.68
C TYR A 46 4.13 7.54 1.01
N VAL A 47 3.77 6.35 1.47
CA VAL A 47 4.16 5.11 0.78
C VAL A 47 3.60 5.09 -0.65
N THR A 48 2.36 5.50 -0.85
CA THR A 48 1.73 5.58 -2.18
C THR A 48 2.43 6.61 -3.06
N LEU A 49 2.70 7.81 -2.53
CA LEU A 49 3.42 8.88 -3.23
C LEU A 49 4.85 8.48 -3.59
N ASP A 50 5.58 7.87 -2.66
CA ASP A 50 6.96 7.46 -2.86
C ASP A 50 7.07 6.35 -3.91
N ARG A 51 6.07 5.45 -3.98
CA ARG A 51 5.99 4.44 -5.05
C ARG A 51 5.78 5.05 -6.43
N ALA A 52 4.92 6.06 -6.54
CA ALA A 52 4.70 6.79 -7.78
C ALA A 52 5.95 7.59 -8.19
N TYR A 53 6.58 8.27 -7.22
CA TYR A 53 7.81 9.03 -7.42
C TYR A 53 8.97 8.14 -7.87
N ASP A 54 9.13 6.96 -7.28
CA ASP A 54 10.14 5.99 -7.66
C ASP A 54 9.96 5.51 -9.12
N ASN A 55 8.75 5.66 -9.70
CA ASN A 55 8.40 5.35 -11.09
C ASN A 55 8.92 3.98 -11.57
N LYS A 56 8.66 2.95 -10.79
CA LYS A 56 9.06 1.58 -11.12
C LYS A 56 7.85 0.80 -11.59
N TYR A 57 8.01 0.01 -12.64
CA TYR A 57 6.91 -0.80 -13.17
C TYR A 57 6.30 -1.71 -12.09
N TYR A 58 7.13 -2.28 -11.21
CA TYR A 58 6.69 -3.13 -10.10
C TYR A 58 6.07 -2.35 -8.94
N PHE A 59 6.05 -1.02 -8.98
CA PHE A 59 5.23 -0.20 -8.09
C PHE A 59 3.95 0.30 -8.75
N GLY A 60 3.80 0.10 -10.06
CA GLY A 60 2.64 0.52 -10.84
C GLY A 60 2.98 1.61 -11.86
N GLY A 61 4.08 2.36 -11.69
CA GLY A 61 4.51 3.42 -12.61
C GLY A 61 4.51 4.81 -11.99
N PRO A 62 4.45 5.87 -12.81
CA PRO A 62 4.76 7.24 -12.36
C PRO A 62 3.58 7.97 -11.69
N SER A 63 2.38 7.40 -11.65
CA SER A 63 1.19 8.08 -11.13
C SER A 63 0.60 7.36 -9.93
N ILE A 64 -0.09 8.11 -9.06
CA ILE A 64 -0.83 7.54 -7.93
C ILE A 64 -1.91 6.60 -8.48
N ARG A 65 -2.56 6.98 -9.58
CA ARG A 65 -3.49 6.10 -10.29
C ARG A 65 -2.86 4.75 -10.61
N SER A 66 -1.66 4.74 -11.19
CA SER A 66 -1.03 3.51 -11.65
C SER A 66 -0.53 2.65 -10.49
N VAL A 67 -0.15 3.26 -9.36
CA VAL A 67 0.13 2.56 -8.09
C VAL A 67 -1.13 1.92 -7.52
N VAL A 68 -2.22 2.69 -7.37
CA VAL A 68 -3.48 2.22 -6.76
C VAL A 68 -4.15 1.10 -7.55
N PHE A 69 -4.13 1.18 -8.88
CA PHE A 69 -4.74 0.15 -9.74
C PHE A 69 -3.74 -0.86 -10.27
N LYS A 70 -2.55 -0.94 -9.66
CA LYS A 70 -1.56 -1.94 -10.04
C LYS A 70 -2.14 -3.34 -9.84
N LYS A 71 -1.97 -4.17 -10.86
CA LYS A 71 -2.26 -5.60 -10.83
C LYS A 71 -0.97 -6.40 -10.55
N ASN A 72 -1.13 -7.51 -9.87
CA ASN A 72 -0.12 -8.51 -9.56
C ASN A 72 -0.53 -9.84 -10.17
N ILE A 73 0.45 -10.59 -10.65
CA ILE A 73 0.24 -11.98 -11.06
C ILE A 73 0.79 -12.85 -9.94
N ARG A 74 -0.08 -13.69 -9.37
CA ARG A 74 0.30 -14.72 -8.40
C ARG A 74 1.00 -15.87 -9.14
N GLU A 75 1.66 -16.75 -8.40
CA GLU A 75 2.30 -17.93 -9.02
C GLU A 75 1.35 -18.84 -9.79
N ASP A 76 0.12 -18.99 -9.29
CA ASP A 76 -0.90 -19.80 -9.94
C ASP A 76 -1.50 -19.14 -11.19
N GLY A 77 -0.90 -18.04 -11.65
CA GLY A 77 -1.31 -17.27 -12.81
C GLY A 77 -2.51 -16.36 -12.55
N ARG A 78 -3.12 -16.39 -11.35
CA ARG A 78 -4.25 -15.51 -11.04
C ARG A 78 -3.78 -14.07 -10.91
N GLU A 79 -4.51 -13.19 -11.56
CA GLU A 79 -4.37 -11.76 -11.38
C GLU A 79 -5.03 -11.34 -10.05
N THR A 80 -4.36 -10.45 -9.32
CA THR A 80 -4.84 -9.83 -8.07
C THR A 80 -4.54 -8.35 -8.09
N ALA A 81 -5.30 -7.55 -7.34
CA ALA A 81 -4.96 -6.15 -7.15
C ALA A 81 -3.84 -6.01 -6.11
N GLU A 82 -3.07 -4.93 -6.22
CA GLU A 82 -2.14 -4.51 -5.17
C GLU A 82 -2.88 -4.17 -3.87
N PHE A 83 -3.99 -3.44 -3.99
CA PHE A 83 -4.86 -3.07 -2.89
C PHE A 83 -6.17 -3.82 -3.02
N SER A 84 -6.45 -4.67 -2.03
CA SER A 84 -7.59 -5.61 -2.07
C SER A 84 -8.95 -4.93 -2.27
N TRP A 85 -9.11 -3.68 -1.81
CA TRP A 85 -10.36 -2.94 -1.94
C TRP A 85 -10.73 -2.63 -3.40
N TRP A 86 -9.80 -2.66 -4.36
CA TRP A 86 -10.12 -2.47 -5.77
C TRP A 86 -10.40 -3.78 -6.53
N GLU A 87 -10.20 -4.95 -5.92
CA GLU A 87 -10.73 -6.20 -6.49
C GLU A 87 -12.27 -6.20 -6.44
N HIS A 88 -12.81 -5.63 -5.36
CA HIS A 88 -14.23 -5.41 -5.15
C HIS A 88 -14.48 -3.97 -4.72
N PRO A 89 -14.44 -3.01 -5.67
CA PRO A 89 -14.58 -1.59 -5.37
C PRO A 89 -15.84 -1.32 -4.56
N SER A 90 -15.67 -0.67 -3.41
CA SER A 90 -16.79 -0.24 -2.56
C SER A 90 -16.78 1.27 -2.41
N ILE A 91 -17.98 1.85 -2.37
CA ILE A 91 -18.15 3.29 -2.16
C ILE A 91 -17.85 3.59 -0.69
N PRO A 92 -17.04 4.62 -0.37
CA PRO A 92 -16.85 5.08 1.00
C PRO A 92 -18.20 5.42 1.67
N THR A 93 -18.54 4.68 2.72
CA THR A 93 -19.76 4.88 3.51
C THR A 93 -19.55 5.81 4.70
N ASP A 94 -18.34 5.90 5.23
CA ASP A 94 -17.98 6.86 6.28
C ASP A 94 -17.49 8.15 5.62
N HIS A 95 -18.41 9.11 5.48
CA HIS A 95 -18.13 10.40 4.89
C HIS A 95 -17.12 11.23 5.69
N HIS A 96 -17.07 11.07 7.02
CA HIS A 96 -16.13 11.81 7.86
C HIS A 96 -14.71 11.29 7.67
N ALA A 97 -14.52 9.97 7.73
CA ALA A 97 -13.23 9.36 7.43
C ALA A 97 -12.77 9.64 5.99
N MET A 98 -13.70 9.66 5.04
CA MET A 98 -13.38 10.03 3.65
C MET A 98 -12.93 11.51 3.53
N GLN A 99 -13.57 12.42 4.26
CA GLN A 99 -13.12 13.82 4.33
C GLN A 99 -11.72 13.95 4.94
N ILE A 100 -11.44 13.22 6.02
CA ILE A 100 -10.09 13.18 6.62
C ILE A 100 -9.06 12.67 5.61
N ALA A 101 -9.35 11.53 4.97
CA ALA A 101 -8.48 10.96 3.95
C ALA A 101 -8.21 11.92 2.80
N TRP A 102 -9.23 12.68 2.36
CA TRP A 102 -9.09 13.72 1.35
C TRP A 102 -8.18 14.87 1.79
N GLN A 103 -8.32 15.37 3.03
CA GLN A 103 -7.46 16.43 3.55
C GLN A 103 -6.02 15.96 3.69
N ILE A 104 -5.80 14.72 4.15
CA ILE A 104 -4.46 14.13 4.22
C ILE A 104 -3.87 14.03 2.81
N ALA A 105 -4.61 13.48 1.84
CA ALA A 105 -4.16 13.34 0.46
C ALA A 105 -3.75 14.71 -0.14
N LYS A 106 -4.58 15.74 0.03
CA LYS A 106 -4.24 17.10 -0.42
C LYS A 106 -2.97 17.61 0.26
N GLY A 107 -2.91 17.51 1.59
CA GLY A 107 -1.82 18.08 2.36
C GLY A 107 -0.47 17.39 2.12
N THR A 108 -0.45 16.07 1.95
CA THR A 108 0.78 15.35 1.60
C THR A 108 1.22 15.63 0.17
N ARG A 109 0.29 15.74 -0.79
CA ARG A 109 0.60 16.09 -2.19
C ARG A 109 1.15 17.51 -2.32
N SER A 110 0.63 18.46 -1.56
CA SER A 110 1.14 19.84 -1.55
C SER A 110 2.35 20.05 -0.64
N GLY A 111 2.79 19.03 0.09
CA GLY A 111 3.90 19.12 1.05
C GLY A 111 3.59 19.93 2.32
N SER A 112 2.32 20.22 2.60
CA SER A 112 1.91 20.98 3.80
C SER A 112 1.74 20.11 5.05
N ILE A 113 1.65 18.79 4.88
CA ILE A 113 1.71 17.80 5.95
C ILE A 113 3.04 17.08 5.83
N ALA A 114 3.82 17.02 6.92
CA ALA A 114 5.10 16.33 6.95
C ALA A 114 4.95 14.80 7.04
N ARG A 115 6.00 14.07 6.62
CA ARG A 115 6.04 12.61 6.68
C ARG A 115 6.03 12.10 8.12
N ALA A 116 5.22 11.07 8.38
CA ALA A 116 5.06 10.44 9.70
C ALA A 116 5.79 9.08 9.86
N CYS A 117 6.47 8.59 8.82
CA CYS A 117 7.19 7.32 8.84
C CYS A 117 8.52 7.36 8.08
N ASN A 118 9.29 6.28 8.17
CA ASN A 118 10.61 6.20 7.55
C ASN A 118 10.54 6.29 6.01
N SER A 119 11.36 7.14 5.40
CA SER A 119 11.37 7.40 3.94
C SER A 119 11.80 6.21 3.08
N SER A 120 12.38 5.16 3.68
CA SER A 120 12.74 3.93 2.96
C SER A 120 11.59 2.95 2.75
N VAL A 121 10.45 3.17 3.43
CA VAL A 121 9.30 2.28 3.39
C VAL A 121 8.62 2.35 2.02
N ARG A 122 8.27 1.18 1.47
CA ARG A 122 7.49 1.06 0.22
C ARG A 122 6.34 0.06 0.32
N PHE A 123 6.29 -0.72 1.40
CA PHE A 123 5.26 -1.72 1.62
C PHE A 123 4.78 -1.70 3.05
N TYR A 124 3.56 -2.15 3.24
CA TYR A 124 2.97 -2.37 4.53
C TYR A 124 1.99 -3.54 4.46
N LYS A 125 1.73 -4.17 5.59
CA LYS A 125 0.62 -5.09 5.74
C LYS A 125 0.03 -4.98 7.13
N ASN A 126 -1.26 -5.26 7.24
CA ASN A 126 -1.84 -5.60 8.53
C ASN A 126 -1.52 -7.07 8.84
N SER A 127 -0.53 -7.30 9.70
CA SER A 127 -0.08 -8.65 10.04
C SER A 127 -1.12 -9.50 10.77
N SER A 128 -2.17 -8.89 11.34
CA SER A 128 -3.30 -9.63 11.91
C SER A 128 -4.30 -10.11 10.85
N ALA A 129 -4.31 -9.48 9.66
CA ALA A 129 -5.18 -9.82 8.55
C ALA A 129 -4.44 -10.58 7.42
N ALA A 130 -3.12 -10.47 7.36
CA ALA A 130 -2.32 -11.10 6.31
C ALA A 130 -2.34 -12.63 6.43
N GLY A 131 -2.85 -13.31 5.39
CA GLY A 131 -2.80 -14.76 5.30
C GLY A 131 -1.36 -15.32 5.18
N PRO A 132 -1.18 -16.64 5.32
CA PRO A 132 0.14 -17.28 5.34
C PRO A 132 1.01 -16.96 4.11
N GLY A 133 0.43 -16.99 2.92
CA GLY A 133 1.18 -16.72 1.69
C GLY A 133 1.58 -15.25 1.53
N GLY A 134 0.74 -14.31 1.97
CA GLY A 134 1.11 -12.89 2.04
C GLY A 134 2.25 -12.69 3.05
N THR A 135 2.18 -13.33 4.21
CA THR A 135 3.25 -13.25 5.21
C THR A 135 4.57 -13.80 4.68
N CYS A 136 4.57 -15.00 4.09
CA CYS A 136 5.75 -15.58 3.45
C CYS A 136 6.32 -14.68 2.35
N TRP A 137 5.47 -14.05 1.53
CA TRP A 137 5.93 -13.12 0.50
C TRP A 137 6.70 -11.95 1.12
N PHE A 138 6.15 -11.30 2.15
CA PHE A 138 6.81 -10.19 2.83
C PHE A 138 8.15 -10.59 3.44
N ASP A 139 8.20 -11.73 4.14
CA ASP A 139 9.40 -12.20 4.83
C ASP A 139 10.55 -12.52 3.86
N ARG A 140 10.23 -12.97 2.65
CA ARG A 140 11.22 -13.28 1.60
C ARG A 140 11.66 -12.07 0.80
N ASN A 141 10.74 -11.16 0.51
CA ASN A 141 10.93 -10.14 -0.53
C ASN A 141 11.24 -8.76 0.03
N THR A 142 10.99 -8.52 1.30
CA THR A 142 11.08 -7.20 1.90
C THR A 142 11.89 -7.24 3.19
N ILE A 143 12.35 -6.07 3.64
CA ILE A 143 13.06 -5.93 4.91
C ILE A 143 12.15 -5.17 5.86
N PHE A 144 11.82 -5.80 6.99
CA PHE A 144 11.07 -5.16 8.06
C PHE A 144 11.78 -3.90 8.55
N VAL A 145 11.02 -2.82 8.73
CA VAL A 145 11.52 -1.54 9.22
C VAL A 145 10.98 -1.30 10.63
N GLU A 146 9.67 -1.25 10.78
CA GLU A 146 9.01 -0.98 12.05
C GLU A 146 7.55 -1.47 12.05
N THR A 147 6.97 -1.61 13.24
CA THR A 147 5.53 -1.76 13.43
C THR A 147 4.98 -0.44 13.94
N ARG A 148 3.92 0.07 13.32
CA ARG A 148 3.17 1.23 13.81
C ARG A 148 1.68 0.89 13.71
N TRP A 149 0.98 1.01 14.83
CA TRP A 149 -0.46 0.75 14.90
C TRP A 149 -0.80 -0.65 14.39
N ASN A 150 -1.73 -0.81 13.46
CA ASN A 150 -2.08 -2.12 12.92
C ASN A 150 -1.21 -2.54 11.72
N HIS A 151 -0.17 -1.77 11.39
CA HIS A 151 0.65 -1.99 10.21
C HIS A 151 2.10 -2.36 10.57
N ASP A 152 2.60 -3.41 9.92
CA ASP A 152 4.03 -3.68 9.81
C ASP A 152 4.52 -3.04 8.51
N PHE A 153 5.59 -2.25 8.59
CA PHE A 153 6.16 -1.48 7.49
C PHE A 153 7.48 -2.07 7.02
N TYR A 154 7.67 -2.07 5.71
CA TYR A 154 8.79 -2.73 5.06
C TYR A 154 9.40 -1.88 3.96
N ARG A 155 10.70 -2.08 3.75
CA ARG A 155 11.46 -1.49 2.64
C ARG A 155 11.88 -2.56 1.62
N PRO A 156 12.21 -2.15 0.39
CA PRO A 156 12.79 -3.05 -0.59
C PRO A 156 14.01 -3.82 -0.11
N HIS A 157 14.06 -5.13 -0.40
CA HIS A 157 15.30 -5.89 -0.31
C HIS A 157 16.22 -5.51 -1.47
N ARG A 158 17.50 -5.19 -1.20
CA ARG A 158 18.43 -4.70 -2.24
C ARG A 158 18.73 -5.75 -3.33
N SER A 159 18.61 -7.02 -3.00
CA SER A 159 18.95 -8.16 -3.87
C SER A 159 17.74 -9.00 -4.29
N ALA A 160 16.53 -8.42 -4.37
CA ALA A 160 15.36 -9.17 -4.84
C ALA A 160 14.98 -8.82 -6.30
N PRO A 161 15.70 -9.35 -7.32
CA PRO A 161 15.17 -9.48 -8.68
C PRO A 161 13.93 -10.38 -8.75
N GLU A 162 13.62 -11.17 -7.70
CA GLU A 162 12.46 -12.09 -7.68
C GLU A 162 11.11 -11.37 -7.80
N TRP A 163 11.04 -10.06 -7.54
CA TRP A 163 9.81 -9.28 -7.70
C TRP A 163 9.32 -9.23 -9.16
N TRP A 164 10.20 -9.56 -10.11
CA TRP A 164 9.98 -9.37 -11.54
C TRP A 164 9.28 -10.57 -12.17
N ARG A 165 9.39 -11.73 -11.53
CA ARG A 165 8.93 -13.01 -12.07
C ARG A 165 7.69 -13.56 -11.39
N GLY A 166 7.13 -12.87 -10.39
CA GLY A 166 5.92 -13.34 -9.70
C GLY A 166 6.08 -14.73 -9.07
N THR A 167 7.31 -15.15 -8.74
CA THR A 167 7.60 -16.52 -8.30
C THR A 167 7.76 -16.58 -6.79
N SER A 168 6.69 -16.88 -6.04
CA SER A 168 6.80 -17.37 -4.66
C SER A 168 6.32 -18.82 -4.51
N GLN A 169 6.61 -19.70 -5.48
CA GLN A 169 6.12 -21.10 -5.58
C GLN A 169 6.20 -21.92 -4.27
N LYS A 170 7.05 -21.49 -3.31
CA LYS A 170 7.25 -22.06 -1.97
C LYS A 170 6.39 -21.46 -0.85
N CYS A 171 5.62 -20.40 -1.09
CA CYS A 171 4.78 -19.71 -0.10
C CYS A 171 3.33 -20.21 -0.09
N TYR A 172 2.92 -20.94 -1.12
CA TYR A 172 1.59 -21.54 -1.24
C TYR A 172 1.61 -23.07 -1.44
N THR A 173 2.79 -23.68 -1.56
CA THR A 173 2.93 -25.14 -1.48
C THR A 173 2.97 -25.57 -0.01
N PRO A 174 2.18 -26.58 0.42
CA PRO A 174 2.43 -27.26 1.67
C PRO A 174 3.88 -27.75 1.63
N ALA A 175 4.69 -27.40 2.61
CA ALA A 175 6.03 -27.94 2.72
C ALA A 175 5.92 -29.47 2.67
N ALA A 176 6.53 -30.10 1.67
CA ALA A 176 6.90 -31.50 1.81
C ALA A 176 7.78 -31.56 3.05
N THR A 177 7.31 -32.24 4.09
CA THR A 177 7.93 -32.33 5.40
C THR A 177 9.33 -32.90 5.24
N THR A 178 10.34 -32.04 5.12
CA THR A 178 11.73 -32.43 5.30
C THR A 178 12.12 -32.05 6.72
N SER A 179 12.53 -33.06 7.47
CA SER A 179 12.83 -33.06 8.91
C SER A 179 14.04 -32.21 9.33
N ALA A 180 14.45 -31.23 8.52
CA ALA A 180 15.72 -30.50 8.68
C ALA A 180 15.57 -29.03 9.11
N ASP A 181 14.37 -28.46 9.17
CA ASP A 181 14.16 -27.02 9.41
C ASP A 181 13.68 -26.67 10.83
N VAL A 182 13.89 -27.57 11.80
CA VAL A 182 13.41 -27.41 13.19
C VAL A 182 14.15 -26.32 13.98
N ASP A 183 15.23 -25.73 13.47
CA ASP A 183 16.13 -24.90 14.29
C ASP A 183 16.20 -23.40 13.95
N ARG A 184 15.20 -22.83 13.26
CA ARG A 184 15.17 -21.36 12.99
C ARG A 184 13.85 -20.64 13.25
N THR A 185 12.94 -21.25 14.01
CA THR A 185 11.73 -20.55 14.45
C THR A 185 11.97 -19.88 15.80
N VAL A 186 12.38 -18.61 15.79
CA VAL A 186 11.99 -17.73 16.90
C VAL A 186 10.48 -17.55 16.77
N ALA A 187 9.72 -18.41 17.45
CA ALA A 187 8.28 -18.34 17.51
C ALA A 187 7.86 -16.96 18.04
N ARG A 188 7.35 -16.08 17.17
CA ARG A 188 6.58 -14.92 17.63
C ARG A 188 5.27 -15.46 18.20
N LEU A 189 5.12 -15.33 19.52
CA LEU A 189 3.86 -15.58 20.21
C LEU A 189 2.74 -14.81 19.49
N PRO A 190 1.59 -15.45 19.21
CA PRO A 190 0.44 -14.75 18.65
C PRO A 190 0.01 -13.64 19.61
N ARG A 191 -0.14 -12.42 19.08
CA ARG A 191 -0.64 -11.29 19.87
C ARG A 191 -2.11 -11.56 20.24
N PRO A 192 -2.53 -11.29 21.49
CA PRO A 192 -3.93 -11.32 21.85
C PRO A 192 -4.70 -10.32 20.97
N ARG A 193 -5.86 -10.77 20.46
CA ARG A 193 -6.77 -9.96 19.66
C ARG A 193 -7.25 -8.77 20.52
N PRO A 194 -7.16 -7.52 20.06
CA PRO A 194 -7.77 -6.41 20.80
C PRO A 194 -9.28 -6.66 20.88
N GLU A 195 -9.82 -6.60 22.10
CA GLU A 195 -11.26 -6.69 22.33
C GLU A 195 -11.96 -5.60 21.53
N ARG A 196 -13.01 -5.99 20.80
CA ARG A 196 -13.93 -5.03 20.20
C ARG A 196 -14.64 -4.34 21.37
N THR A 197 -14.24 -3.12 21.70
CA THR A 197 -15.10 -2.24 22.49
C THR A 197 -16.35 -2.00 21.66
N ALA A 198 -17.46 -2.61 22.09
CA ALA A 198 -18.78 -2.24 21.62
C ALA A 198 -19.02 -0.79 22.03
N MET A 199 -19.03 0.12 21.05
CA MET A 199 -19.55 1.47 21.28
C MET A 199 -21.07 1.36 21.26
N ASN A 200 -21.67 1.51 22.45
CA ASN A 200 -23.03 2.03 22.61
C ASN A 200 -22.94 3.56 22.64
#